data_AF-A0A8T4Q2H6-F1
#
_entry.id   AF-A0A8T4Q2H6-F1
#
_cell.length_a   1.000
_cell.length_b   1.000
_cell.length_c   1.000
_cell.angle_alpha   90.00
_cell.angle_beta   90.00
_cell.angle_gamma   90.00
#
_symmetry.space_group_name_H-M   'P 1'
#
loop_
_entity.id
_entity.type
_entity.pdbx_description
1 polymer ?
#
loop_
_entity_poly.entity_id
_entity_poly.type
_entity_poly.pdbx_seq_one_letter_code
_entity_poly.pdbx_strand_id
1 'polypeptide(L)'
;SEETKNPTKTIPRAVILSIIITSILYVLVAVSAVSVIGWENLSSSKAPLADVAKAAFGSTAFLILGLIALASTANTVLMALLVTSRTIYGMSEEKSLPKKLSIVHSKRRTPWLAILLTLVFAAAFALIRNLEFVANLSNIFIFLTFAIINLSVIVLRYKKPNASRKFRVPLNIGKFPVLIFLGIIVSLFMLYYSVVNAFFAI
;
A
#
# COMPACT_ATOMS: atom_id res chain seq x y z
N SER A 1 -10.60 -1.99 14.46
CA SER A 1 -9.62 -2.24 15.53
C SER A 1 -10.26 -2.78 16.82
N GLU A 2 -11.35 -3.56 16.71
CA GLU A 2 -12.01 -4.16 17.89
C GLU A 2 -11.20 -5.32 18.50
N GLU A 3 -10.30 -5.93 17.72
CA GLU A 3 -9.50 -7.09 18.17
C GLU A 3 -8.11 -6.71 18.74
N THR A 4 -7.71 -5.43 18.72
CA THR A 4 -6.39 -5.01 19.22
C THR A 4 -6.47 -4.57 20.68
N LYS A 5 -5.72 -5.22 21.58
CA LYS A 5 -5.58 -4.77 22.97
C LYS A 5 -4.87 -3.40 23.03
N ASN A 6 -5.52 -2.40 23.61
CA ASN A 6 -5.04 -1.01 23.70
C ASN A 6 -4.64 -0.38 22.35
N PRO A 7 -5.59 -0.22 21.41
CA PRO A 7 -5.28 0.21 20.03
C PRO A 7 -4.61 1.59 19.96
N THR A 8 -4.86 2.44 20.95
CA THR A 8 -4.32 3.81 21.04
C THR A 8 -2.81 3.87 21.21
N LYS A 9 -2.20 2.84 21.81
CA LYS A 9 -0.74 2.73 21.99
C LYS A 9 -0.14 1.67 21.09
N THR A 10 -0.84 0.55 20.89
CA THR A 10 -0.33 -0.59 20.14
C THR A 10 -0.25 -0.29 18.65
N ILE A 11 -1.26 0.34 18.05
CA ILE A 11 -1.27 0.61 16.60
C ILE A 11 -0.14 1.57 16.20
N PRO A 12 0.04 2.75 16.84
CA PRO A 12 1.13 3.65 16.45
C PRO A 12 2.52 3.01 16.59
N ARG A 13 2.75 2.24 17.67
CA ARG A 13 4.03 1.55 17.90
C ARG A 13 4.26 0.45 16.88
N ALA A 14 3.24 -0.34 16.57
CA ALA A 14 3.33 -1.40 15.56
C ALA A 14 3.66 -0.81 14.18
N VAL A 15 3.02 0.29 13.78
CA VAL A 15 3.29 0.97 12.51
C VAL A 15 4.75 1.47 12.46
N ILE A 16 5.21 2.21 13.48
CA ILE A 16 6.59 2.74 13.51
C ILE A 16 7.61 1.60 13.50
N LEU A 17 7.42 0.57 14.33
CA LEU A 17 8.33 -0.57 14.39
C LEU A 17 8.36 -1.33 13.06
N SER A 18 7.20 -1.53 12.44
CA SER A 18 7.12 -2.19 11.13
C SER A 18 7.87 -1.41 10.06
N ILE A 19 7.76 -0.08 10.03
CA ILE A 19 8.47 0.76 9.06
C ILE A 19 9.98 0.66 9.28
N ILE A 20 10.46 0.76 10.53
CA ILE A 20 11.89 0.70 10.83
C ILE A 20 12.48 -0.65 10.42
N ILE A 21 11.85 -1.75 10.85
CA ILE A 21 12.34 -3.11 10.54
C ILE A 21 12.33 -3.35 9.03
N THR A 22 11.23 -3.03 8.35
CA THR A 22 11.13 -3.25 6.90
C THR A 22 12.09 -2.37 6.11
N SER A 23 12.31 -1.13 6.53
CA SER A 23 13.30 -0.24 5.89
C SER A 23 14.71 -0.80 5.98
N ILE A 24 15.11 -1.29 7.17
CA ILE A 24 16.42 -1.91 7.36
C ILE A 24 16.55 -3.16 6.46
N LEU A 25 15.53 -4.02 6.46
CA LEU A 25 15.54 -5.22 5.62
C LEU A 25 15.64 -4.87 4.14
N TYR A 26 14.94 -3.84 3.66
CA TYR A 26 14.99 -3.40 2.26
C TYR A 26 16.40 -2.92 1.88
N VAL A 27 17.04 -2.12 2.73
CA VAL A 27 18.42 -1.65 2.48
C VAL A 27 19.38 -2.83 2.46
N LEU A 28 19.28 -3.76 3.41
CA LEU A 28 20.14 -4.95 3.45
C LEU A 28 19.98 -5.81 2.19
N VAL A 29 18.74 -6.09 1.78
CA VAL A 29 18.46 -6.86 0.55
C VAL A 29 18.98 -6.13 -0.69
N ALA A 30 18.81 -4.81 -0.78
CA ALA A 30 19.31 -4.03 -1.91
C ALA A 30 20.84 -4.07 -2.00
N VAL A 31 21.55 -3.85 -0.89
CA VAL A 31 23.01 -3.93 -0.82
C VAL A 31 23.49 -5.33 -1.19
N SER A 32 22.87 -6.38 -0.64
CA SER A 32 23.20 -7.77 -1.00
C SER A 32 22.98 -8.05 -2.48
N ALA A 33 21.85 -7.62 -3.05
CA ALA A 33 21.52 -7.85 -4.45
C ALA A 33 22.53 -7.18 -5.40
N VAL A 34 22.84 -5.90 -5.16
CA VAL A 34 23.82 -5.14 -5.96
C VAL A 34 25.21 -5.74 -5.84
N SER A 35 25.58 -6.23 -4.65
CA SER A 35 26.90 -6.84 -4.42
C SER A 35 27.10 -8.17 -5.15
N VAL A 36 26.02 -8.94 -5.42
CA VAL A 36 26.12 -10.26 -6.05
C VAL A 36 26.14 -10.17 -7.57
N ILE A 37 25.23 -9.40 -8.18
CA ILE A 37 25.11 -9.36 -9.66
C ILE A 37 25.33 -7.99 -10.29
N GLY A 38 25.53 -6.92 -9.52
CA GLY A 38 25.67 -5.56 -10.04
C GLY A 38 24.34 -4.89 -10.39
N TRP A 39 24.35 -3.56 -10.52
CA TRP A 39 23.13 -2.77 -10.74
C TRP A 39 22.63 -2.84 -12.20
N GLU A 40 23.54 -3.11 -13.15
CA GLU A 40 23.25 -3.26 -14.58
C GLU A 40 22.46 -4.54 -14.88
N ASN A 41 22.83 -5.65 -14.22
CA ASN A 41 22.09 -6.91 -14.37
C ASN A 41 20.75 -6.86 -13.61
N LEU A 42 20.68 -6.13 -12.49
CA LEU A 42 19.43 -5.91 -11.78
C LEU A 42 18.42 -5.10 -12.60
N SER A 43 18.87 -4.06 -13.32
CA SER A 43 17.98 -3.18 -14.10
C SER A 43 17.45 -3.84 -15.37
N SER A 44 18.19 -4.78 -15.94
CA SER A 44 17.80 -5.54 -17.15
C SER A 44 17.00 -6.80 -16.84
N SER A 45 17.01 -7.28 -15.60
CA SER A 45 16.30 -8.50 -15.20
C SER A 45 14.80 -8.28 -14.96
N LYS A 46 13.99 -9.24 -15.43
CA LYS A 46 12.56 -9.33 -15.10
C LYS A 46 12.29 -9.97 -13.74
N ALA A 47 13.27 -10.68 -13.16
CA ALA A 47 13.17 -11.34 -11.86
C ALA A 47 14.47 -11.14 -11.04
N PRO A 48 14.80 -9.88 -10.68
CA PRO A 48 16.14 -9.53 -10.20
C PRO A 48 16.59 -10.33 -8.96
N LEU A 49 15.68 -10.53 -8.00
CA LEU A 49 15.99 -11.29 -6.78
C LEU A 49 16.15 -12.79 -7.02
N ALA A 50 15.42 -13.36 -7.98
CA ALA A 50 15.60 -14.77 -8.34
C ALA A 50 16.95 -14.98 -9.05
N ASP A 51 17.36 -14.03 -9.89
CA ASP A 51 18.68 -14.03 -10.55
C ASP A 51 19.83 -13.87 -9.55
N VAL A 52 19.67 -13.03 -8.53
CA VAL A 52 20.61 -12.96 -7.40
C VAL A 52 20.75 -14.32 -6.72
N ALA A 53 19.63 -15.00 -6.45
CA ALA A 53 19.64 -16.34 -5.85
C ALA A 53 20.35 -17.37 -6.74
N LYS A 54 20.10 -17.27 -8.04
CA LYS A 54 20.75 -18.13 -9.04
C LYS A 54 22.26 -17.94 -9.03
N ALA A 55 22.71 -16.70 -9.01
CA ALA A 55 24.13 -16.36 -9.00
C ALA A 55 24.81 -16.81 -7.70
N ALA A 56 24.13 -16.70 -6.56
CA ALA A 56 24.70 -17.05 -5.25
C ALA A 56 24.66 -18.56 -4.94
N PHE A 57 23.59 -19.26 -5.31
CA PHE A 57 23.30 -20.63 -4.84
C PHE A 57 22.93 -21.62 -5.96
N GLY A 58 22.98 -21.21 -7.23
CA GLY A 58 22.69 -22.06 -8.38
C GLY A 58 21.22 -22.09 -8.82
N SER A 59 20.94 -22.85 -9.88
CA SER A 59 19.63 -22.88 -10.55
C SER A 59 18.47 -23.37 -9.68
N THR A 60 18.73 -24.26 -8.71
CA THR A 60 17.68 -24.72 -7.78
C THR A 60 17.18 -23.59 -6.90
N ALA A 61 18.06 -22.67 -6.48
CA ALA A 61 17.69 -21.53 -5.65
C ALA A 61 16.80 -20.52 -6.40
N PHE A 62 17.01 -20.37 -7.72
CA PHE A 62 16.12 -19.59 -8.59
C PHE A 62 14.68 -20.09 -8.51
N LEU A 63 14.48 -21.41 -8.67
CA LEU A 63 13.15 -22.02 -8.64
C LEU A 63 12.49 -21.89 -7.27
N ILE A 64 13.25 -22.13 -6.20
CA ILE A 64 12.74 -22.02 -4.83
C ILE A 64 12.33 -20.58 -4.51
N LEU A 65 13.18 -19.58 -4.80
CA LEU A 65 12.79 -18.18 -4.59
C LEU A 65 11.63 -17.76 -5.49
N GLY A 66 11.57 -18.24 -6.73
CA GLY A 66 10.43 -18.00 -7.61
C GLY A 66 9.12 -18.50 -7.00
N LEU A 67 9.09 -19.72 -6.45
CA LEU A 67 7.92 -20.27 -5.77
C LEU A 67 7.55 -19.49 -4.51
N ILE A 68 8.53 -19.11 -3.70
CA ILE A 68 8.30 -18.28 -2.50
C ILE A 68 7.72 -16.93 -2.88
N ALA A 69 8.27 -16.28 -3.92
CA ALA A 69 7.78 -15.01 -4.42
C ALA A 69 6.34 -15.13 -4.92
N LEU A 70 6.01 -16.14 -5.71
CA LEU A 70 4.66 -16.39 -6.20
C LEU A 70 3.66 -16.61 -5.05
N ALA A 71 4.01 -17.44 -4.07
CA ALA A 71 3.16 -17.68 -2.91
C ALA A 71 2.94 -16.40 -2.08
N SER A 72 4.00 -15.62 -1.86
CA SER A 72 3.95 -14.34 -1.15
C SER A 72 3.09 -13.30 -1.88
N THR A 73 3.27 -13.16 -3.20
CA THR A 73 2.47 -12.26 -4.03
C THR A 73 1.00 -12.68 -4.04
N ALA A 74 0.70 -13.98 -4.19
CA ALA A 74 -0.67 -14.48 -4.16
C ALA A 74 -1.37 -14.16 -2.84
N ASN A 75 -0.68 -14.38 -1.71
CA ASN A 75 -1.20 -14.01 -0.39
C ASN A 75 -1.44 -12.50 -0.25
N THR A 76 -0.51 -11.68 -0.75
CA THR A 76 -0.62 -10.21 -0.71
C THR A 76 -1.83 -9.73 -1.53
N VAL A 77 -2.02 -10.28 -2.73
CA VAL A 77 -3.18 -9.97 -3.59
C VAL A 77 -4.49 -10.39 -2.90
N LEU A 78 -4.54 -11.60 -2.32
CA LEU A 78 -5.71 -12.06 -1.58
C LEU A 78 -6.08 -11.11 -0.44
N MET A 79 -5.09 -10.70 0.35
CA MET A 79 -5.30 -9.74 1.45
C MET A 79 -5.80 -8.39 0.94
N ALA A 80 -5.24 -7.88 -0.16
CA ALA A 80 -5.69 -6.62 -0.77
C ALA A 80 -7.16 -6.70 -1.22
N LEU A 81 -7.56 -7.79 -1.90
CA LEU A 81 -8.95 -8.01 -2.32
C LEU A 81 -9.92 -8.07 -1.12
N LEU A 82 -9.50 -8.71 -0.03
CA LEU A 82 -10.29 -8.80 1.21
C LEU A 82 -10.44 -7.45 1.91
N VAL A 83 -9.39 -6.63 1.98
CA VAL A 83 -9.45 -5.31 2.58
C VAL A 83 -10.35 -4.39 1.75
N THR A 84 -10.14 -4.32 0.43
CA THR A 84 -10.92 -3.46 -0.46
C THR A 84 -12.42 -3.78 -0.43
N SER A 85 -12.78 -5.07 -0.53
CA SER A 85 -14.19 -5.48 -0.49
C SER A 85 -14.88 -5.13 0.84
N ARG A 86 -14.17 -5.22 1.98
CA ARG A 86 -14.69 -4.81 3.29
C ARG A 86 -14.81 -3.28 3.43
N THR A 87 -13.88 -2.53 2.88
CA THR A 87 -13.97 -1.06 2.86
C THR A 87 -15.18 -0.60 2.04
N ILE A 88 -15.39 -1.19 0.86
CA ILE A 88 -16.58 -0.91 0.02
C ILE A 88 -17.88 -1.22 0.78
N TYR A 89 -17.93 -2.37 1.47
CA TYR A 89 -19.06 -2.74 2.32
C TYR A 89 -19.33 -1.67 3.41
N GLY A 90 -18.29 -1.24 4.14
CA GLY A 90 -18.42 -0.22 5.18
C GLY A 90 -18.90 1.13 4.64
N MET A 91 -18.37 1.56 3.48
CA MET A 91 -18.80 2.79 2.81
C MET A 91 -20.26 2.71 2.32
N SER A 92 -20.72 1.52 1.90
CA SER A 92 -22.12 1.29 1.51
C SER A 92 -23.07 1.36 2.70
N GLU A 93 -22.67 0.83 3.86
CA GLU A 93 -23.46 0.93 5.10
C GLU A 93 -23.58 2.38 5.59
N GLU A 94 -22.54 3.20 5.42
CA GLU A 94 -22.56 4.65 5.69
C GLU A 94 -23.29 5.46 4.59
N LYS A 95 -23.99 4.81 3.65
CA LYS A 95 -24.74 5.42 2.53
C LYS A 95 -23.86 6.26 1.58
N SER A 96 -22.54 6.09 1.63
CA SER A 96 -21.60 6.76 0.71
C SER A 96 -21.52 6.07 -0.65
N LEU A 97 -21.94 4.81 -0.74
CA LEU A 97 -22.03 4.01 -1.97
C LEU A 97 -23.43 3.38 -2.13
N PRO A 98 -23.78 2.87 -3.33
CA PRO A 98 -25.08 2.22 -3.54
C PRO A 98 -25.30 1.04 -2.60
N LYS A 99 -26.45 1.02 -1.90
CA LYS A 99 -26.82 -0.02 -0.90
C LYS A 99 -26.69 -1.46 -1.38
N LYS A 100 -26.74 -1.71 -2.70
CA LYS A 100 -26.54 -3.05 -3.27
C LYS A 100 -25.16 -3.63 -2.90
N LEU A 101 -24.15 -2.79 -2.67
CA LEU A 101 -22.80 -3.23 -2.33
C LEU A 101 -22.65 -3.70 -0.88
N SER A 102 -23.63 -3.43 -0.01
CA SER A 102 -23.66 -4.00 1.35
C SER A 102 -24.43 -5.32 1.46
N ILE A 103 -24.90 -5.89 0.34
CA ILE A 103 -25.56 -7.20 0.36
C ILE A 103 -24.54 -8.29 0.70
N VAL A 104 -24.78 -8.97 1.84
CA VAL A 104 -23.98 -10.10 2.30
C VAL A 104 -24.62 -11.43 1.91
N HIS A 105 -23.79 -12.42 1.60
CA HIS A 105 -24.24 -13.77 1.29
C HIS A 105 -24.79 -14.46 2.54
N SER A 106 -26.03 -14.98 2.50
CA SER A 106 -26.73 -15.55 3.67
C SER A 106 -25.92 -16.63 4.42
N LYS A 107 -25.29 -17.58 3.70
CA LYS A 107 -24.48 -18.67 4.30
C LYS A 107 -23.06 -18.26 4.73
N ARG A 108 -22.35 -17.46 3.93
CA ARG A 108 -20.92 -17.12 4.15
C ARG A 108 -20.71 -15.79 4.89
N ARG A 109 -21.76 -14.98 5.04
CA ARG A 109 -21.73 -13.62 5.62
C ARG A 109 -20.66 -12.71 4.99
N THR A 110 -20.37 -12.90 3.71
CA THR A 110 -19.40 -12.11 2.94
C THR A 110 -20.09 -11.17 1.96
N PRO A 111 -19.58 -9.94 1.73
CA PRO A 111 -20.17 -8.98 0.80
C PRO A 111 -19.85 -9.37 -0.65
N TRP A 112 -20.63 -10.30 -1.21
CA TRP A 112 -20.30 -10.96 -2.48
C TRP A 112 -20.32 -10.01 -3.68
N LEU A 113 -21.20 -9.00 -3.69
CA LEU A 113 -21.23 -7.97 -4.74
C LEU A 113 -19.98 -7.07 -4.70
N ALA A 114 -19.52 -6.70 -3.50
CA ALA A 114 -18.27 -5.94 -3.36
C ALA A 114 -17.04 -6.76 -3.79
N ILE A 115 -17.04 -8.05 -3.48
CA ILE A 115 -15.99 -8.98 -3.93
C ILE A 115 -15.99 -9.09 -5.47
N LEU A 116 -17.15 -9.30 -6.08
CA LEU A 116 -17.29 -9.40 -7.53
C LEU A 116 -16.85 -8.12 -8.22
N LEU A 117 -17.26 -6.96 -7.70
CA LEU A 117 -16.84 -5.66 -8.22
C LEU A 117 -15.32 -5.53 -8.19
N THR A 118 -14.71 -5.82 -7.04
CA THR A 118 -13.25 -5.73 -6.86
C THR A 118 -12.52 -6.70 -7.80
N LEU A 119 -13.05 -7.91 -7.98
CA LEU A 119 -12.50 -8.91 -8.90
C LEU A 119 -12.56 -8.43 -10.35
N VAL A 120 -13.69 -7.87 -10.80
CA VAL A 120 -13.84 -7.36 -12.17
C VAL A 120 -12.84 -6.23 -12.44
N PHE A 121 -12.69 -5.29 -11.51
CA PHE A 121 -11.69 -4.22 -11.65
C PHE A 121 -10.26 -4.78 -11.66
N ALA A 122 -9.93 -5.67 -10.72
CA ALA A 122 -8.60 -6.28 -10.68
C ALA A 122 -8.29 -7.07 -11.96
N ALA A 123 -9.25 -7.83 -12.49
CA ALA A 123 -9.11 -8.56 -13.74
C ALA A 123 -8.93 -7.62 -14.94
N ALA A 124 -9.69 -6.52 -15.00
CA ALA A 124 -9.56 -5.52 -16.05
C ALA A 124 -8.15 -4.89 -16.07
N PHE A 125 -7.60 -4.53 -14.91
CA PHE A 125 -6.23 -4.01 -14.81
C PHE A 125 -5.17 -5.09 -15.08
N ALA A 126 -5.42 -6.35 -14.71
CA ALA A 126 -4.49 -7.45 -14.99
C ALA A 126 -4.35 -7.77 -16.50
N LEU A 127 -5.35 -7.41 -17.31
CA LEU A 127 -5.29 -7.55 -18.77
C LEU A 127 -4.38 -6.49 -19.43
N ILE A 128 -4.01 -5.43 -18.70
CA ILE A 128 -3.07 -4.42 -19.16
C ILE A 128 -1.66 -5.02 -19.10
N ARG A 129 -1.06 -5.33 -20.27
CA ARG A 129 0.25 -5.99 -20.39
C ARG A 129 1.45 -5.08 -20.11
N ASN A 130 1.26 -4.00 -19.36
CA ASN A 130 2.29 -3.04 -19.00
C ASN A 130 2.30 -2.87 -17.46
N LEU A 131 3.20 -3.61 -16.80
CA LEU A 131 3.34 -3.57 -15.35
C LEU A 131 3.77 -2.19 -14.84
N GLU A 132 4.66 -1.52 -15.58
CA GLU A 132 5.18 -0.20 -15.21
C GLU A 132 4.07 0.85 -15.23
N PHE A 133 3.23 0.85 -16.27
CA PHE A 133 2.07 1.73 -16.36
C PHE A 133 1.10 1.50 -15.20
N VAL A 134 0.76 0.24 -14.91
CA VAL A 134 -0.17 -0.10 -13.81
C VAL A 134 0.42 0.28 -12.45
N ALA A 135 1.73 0.09 -12.25
CA ALA A 135 2.44 0.50 -11.04
C ALA A 135 2.45 2.03 -10.86
N ASN A 136 2.77 2.77 -11.93
CA ASN A 136 2.76 4.24 -11.91
C ASN A 136 1.36 4.78 -11.62
N LEU A 137 0.33 4.23 -12.26
CA LEU A 137 -1.06 4.60 -12.00
C LEU A 137 -1.47 4.32 -10.54
N SER A 138 -1.06 3.16 -10.00
CA SER A 138 -1.31 2.80 -8.60
C SER A 138 -0.63 3.80 -7.64
N ASN A 139 0.61 4.19 -7.93
CA ASN A 139 1.35 5.18 -7.13
C ASN A 139 0.65 6.54 -7.11
N ILE A 140 0.11 7.00 -8.25
CA ILE A 140 -0.67 8.24 -8.32
C ILE A 140 -1.86 8.19 -7.35
N PHE A 141 -2.64 7.11 -7.35
CA PHE A 141 -3.78 6.96 -6.44
C PHE A 141 -3.35 6.88 -4.96
N ILE A 142 -2.24 6.21 -4.67
CA ILE A 142 -1.70 6.10 -3.30
C ILE A 142 -1.26 7.49 -2.80
N PHE A 143 -0.47 8.24 -3.57
CA PHE A 143 0.00 9.56 -3.17
C PHE A 143 -1.15 10.57 -3.08
N LEU A 144 -2.14 10.51 -3.98
CA LEU A 144 -3.35 11.33 -3.89
C LEU A 144 -4.13 11.03 -2.60
N THR A 145 -4.30 9.74 -2.29
CA THR A 145 -4.95 9.31 -1.05
C THR A 145 -4.20 9.80 0.18
N PHE A 146 -2.87 9.71 0.21
CA PHE A 146 -2.06 10.25 1.30
C PHE A 146 -2.16 11.77 1.42
N ALA A 147 -2.19 12.51 0.31
CA ALA A 147 -2.41 13.96 0.34
C ALA A 147 -3.78 14.30 0.97
N ILE A 148 -4.85 13.60 0.57
CA ILE A 148 -6.21 13.81 1.10
C ILE A 148 -6.29 13.43 2.59
N ILE A 149 -5.68 12.32 3.01
CA ILE A 149 -5.66 11.89 4.42
C ILE A 149 -4.93 12.93 5.27
N ASN A 150 -3.74 13.36 4.86
CA ASN A 150 -2.97 14.37 5.59
C ASN A 150 -3.74 15.70 5.68
N LEU A 151 -4.33 16.16 4.56
CA LEU A 151 -5.16 17.36 4.53
C LEU A 151 -6.37 17.24 5.47
N SER A 152 -7.04 16.08 5.47
CA SER A 152 -8.19 15.81 6.33
C SER A 152 -7.83 15.94 7.81
N VAL A 153 -6.63 15.49 8.22
CA VAL A 153 -6.18 15.66 9.62
C VAL A 153 -5.95 17.12 9.96
N ILE A 154 -5.36 17.91 9.06
CA ILE A 154 -5.19 19.36 9.26
C ILE A 154 -6.56 20.04 9.39
N VAL A 155 -7.46 19.81 8.44
CA VAL A 155 -8.82 20.37 8.45
C VAL A 155 -9.56 19.98 9.74
N LEU A 156 -9.47 18.72 10.17
CA LEU A 156 -10.11 18.25 11.40
C LEU A 156 -9.53 18.92 12.65
N ARG A 157 -8.24 19.27 12.64
CA ARG A 157 -7.62 20.02 13.75
C ARG A 157 -8.19 21.42 13.92
N TYR A 158 -8.52 22.08 12.81
CA TYR A 158 -9.11 23.43 12.82
C TYR A 158 -10.63 23.41 13.02
N LYS A 159 -11.36 22.51 12.34
CA LYS A 159 -12.83 22.43 12.45
C LYS A 159 -13.33 21.84 13.77
N LYS A 160 -12.60 20.88 14.36
CA LYS A 160 -12.99 20.21 15.61
C LYS A 160 -11.84 20.24 16.62
N PRO A 161 -11.50 21.43 17.18
CA PRO A 161 -10.37 21.57 18.09
C PRO A 161 -10.57 20.81 19.41
N ASN A 162 -11.81 20.71 19.89
CA ASN A 162 -12.17 20.10 21.18
C ASN A 162 -12.46 18.59 21.09
N ALA A 163 -12.33 17.97 19.91
CA ALA A 163 -12.55 16.54 19.79
C ALA A 163 -11.53 15.74 20.62
N SER A 164 -11.98 14.70 21.32
CA SER A 164 -11.09 13.82 22.09
C SER A 164 -10.18 13.02 21.14
N ARG A 165 -8.87 13.32 21.19
CA ARG A 165 -7.87 12.66 20.35
C ARG A 165 -7.07 11.66 21.19
N LYS A 166 -7.33 10.37 21.00
CA LYS A 166 -6.65 9.29 21.71
C LYS A 166 -5.17 9.13 21.34
N PHE A 167 -4.78 9.65 20.17
CA PHE A 167 -3.39 9.76 19.71
C PHE A 167 -3.16 11.17 19.15
N ARG A 168 -2.00 11.77 19.46
CA ARG A 168 -1.57 13.06 18.91
C ARG A 168 -0.21 12.85 18.24
N VAL A 169 -0.11 13.28 16.98
CA VAL A 169 1.15 13.23 16.23
C VAL A 169 2.20 14.07 16.97
N PRO A 170 3.45 13.58 17.13
CA PRO A 170 4.55 14.35 17.71
C PRO A 170 4.89 15.59 16.84
N LEU A 171 5.73 16.51 17.33
CA LEU A 171 6.20 17.70 16.57
C LEU A 171 5.08 18.62 16.06
N ASN A 172 4.30 19.20 16.98
CA ASN A 172 3.30 20.22 16.66
C ASN A 172 3.82 21.61 17.07
N ILE A 173 3.80 22.58 16.16
CA ILE A 173 3.99 23.99 16.49
C ILE A 173 2.59 24.57 16.77
N GLY A 174 2.21 24.61 18.05
CA GLY A 174 0.86 24.99 18.48
C GLY A 174 -0.22 24.05 17.93
N LYS A 175 -1.16 24.59 17.14
CA LYS A 175 -2.23 23.81 16.49
C LYS A 175 -1.77 23.12 15.19
N PHE A 176 -0.65 23.56 14.60
CA PHE A 176 -0.21 23.11 13.28
C PHE A 176 0.68 21.87 13.36
N PRO A 177 0.30 20.75 12.70
CA PRO A 177 1.10 19.54 12.64
C PRO A 177 2.17 19.63 11.53
N VAL A 178 3.41 19.92 11.89
CA VAL A 178 4.51 20.09 10.93
C VAL A 178 4.75 18.81 10.13
N LEU A 179 4.77 17.65 10.80
CA LEU A 179 4.95 16.34 10.15
C LEU A 179 3.88 16.05 9.09
N ILE A 180 2.62 16.43 9.34
CA ILE A 180 1.50 16.17 8.42
C ILE A 180 1.60 17.11 7.23
N PHE A 181 1.97 18.36 7.45
CA PHE A 181 2.19 19.32 6.37
C PHE A 181 3.37 18.90 5.48
N LEU A 182 4.48 18.46 6.06
CA LEU A 182 5.58 17.86 5.32
C LEU A 182 5.12 16.63 4.52
N GLY A 183 4.27 15.80 5.11
CA GLY A 183 3.64 14.66 4.42
C GLY A 183 2.83 15.07 3.19
N ILE A 184 2.11 16.20 3.23
CA ILE A 184 1.43 16.76 2.06
C ILE A 184 2.43 17.16 0.99
N ILE A 185 3.47 17.93 1.36
CA ILE A 185 4.49 18.39 0.41
C ILE A 185 5.17 17.20 -0.29
N VAL A 186 5.59 16.20 0.49
CA VAL A 186 6.23 14.98 -0.05
C VAL A 186 5.26 14.20 -0.94
N SER A 187 4.00 14.05 -0.53
CA SER A 187 2.99 13.35 -1.35
C SER A 187 2.73 14.08 -2.67
N LEU A 188 2.63 15.41 -2.67
CA LEU A 188 2.43 16.22 -3.87
C LEU A 188 3.66 16.19 -4.79
N PHE A 189 4.86 16.25 -4.22
CA PHE A 189 6.11 16.12 -4.99
C PHE A 189 6.21 14.75 -5.67
N MET A 190 5.94 13.67 -4.93
CA MET A 190 5.94 12.31 -5.47
C MET A 190 4.82 12.07 -6.49
N LEU A 191 3.64 12.69 -6.28
CA LEU A 191 2.54 12.65 -7.23
C LEU A 191 2.95 13.35 -8.53
N TYR A 192 3.56 14.54 -8.45
CA TYR A 192 4.09 15.24 -9.63
C TYR A 192 5.09 14.36 -10.38
N TYR A 193 6.07 13.78 -9.68
CA TYR A 193 7.05 12.88 -10.29
C TYR A 193 6.40 11.66 -10.96
N SER A 194 5.43 11.02 -10.29
CA SER A 194 4.73 9.84 -10.82
C SER A 194 3.89 10.17 -12.05
N VAL A 195 3.22 11.33 -12.06
CA VAL A 195 2.45 11.81 -13.21
C VAL A 195 3.38 12.09 -14.38
N VAL A 196 4.47 12.82 -14.17
CA VAL A 196 5.46 13.11 -15.20
C VAL A 196 6.02 11.82 -15.80
N ASN A 197 6.40 10.84 -14.96
CA ASN A 197 6.91 9.56 -15.43
C ASN A 197 5.85 8.77 -16.22
N ALA A 198 4.59 8.79 -15.77
CA ALA A 198 3.50 8.14 -16.49
C ALA A 198 3.23 8.77 -17.87
N PHE A 199 3.37 10.09 -18.01
CA PHE A 199 3.22 10.79 -19.29
C PHE A 199 4.36 10.48 -20.26
N PHE A 200 5.60 10.34 -19.78
CA PHE A 200 6.75 9.98 -20.62
C PHE A 200 6.80 8.48 -20.97
N ALA A 201 6.03 7.64 -20.29
CA ALA A 201 5.95 6.20 -20.54
C ALA A 201 4.87 5.79 -21.56
N ILE A 202 4.05 6.74 -22.05
CA ILE A 202 3.04 6.56 -23.12
C ILE A 202 3.64 6.95 -24.46
#